data_AF-A0A1F6R602-F1
#
_entry.id   AF-A0A1F6R602-F1
#
_cell.length_a   1.000
_cell.length_b   1.000
_cell.length_c   1.000
_cell.angle_alpha   90.00
_cell.angle_beta   90.00
_cell.angle_gamma   90.00
#
_symmetry.space_group_name_H-M   'P 1'
#
loop_
_entity.id
_entity.type
_entity.pdbx_description
1 polymer ?
#
loop_
_entity_poly.entity_id
_entity_poly.type
_entity_poly.pdbx_seq_one_letter_code
_entity_poly.pdbx_strand_id
1 'polypeptide(L)' 'MDASQVYIAISIVALAAIAILVILPNKNKKQKKLSKLAGLSFAFVLAGILFGNDRLIGYSLMVVGVILAIVDIIGKLKSK' A
#
# COMPACT_ATOMS: atom_id res chain seq x y z
N MET A 1 -4.35 -15.97 -26.88
CA MET A 1 -3.37 -15.81 -25.78
C MET A 1 -3.83 -16.70 -24.66
N ASP A 2 -2.93 -17.54 -24.16
CA ASP A 2 -3.25 -18.41 -23.03
C ASP A 2 -3.60 -17.58 -21.79
N ALA A 3 -4.55 -18.04 -20.97
CA ALA A 3 -4.98 -17.30 -19.78
C ALA A 3 -3.78 -16.98 -18.86
N SER A 4 -2.81 -17.89 -18.78
CA SER A 4 -1.55 -17.71 -18.04
C SER A 4 -0.70 -16.54 -18.56
N GLN A 5 -0.59 -16.36 -19.88
CA GLN A 5 0.14 -15.23 -20.47
C GLN A 5 -0.52 -13.89 -20.14
N VAL A 6 -1.85 -13.84 -20.08
CA VAL A 6 -2.60 -12.62 -19.75
C VAL A 6 -2.33 -12.21 -18.30
N TYR A 7 -2.37 -13.14 -17.33
CA TYR A 7 -2.08 -12.84 -15.92
C TYR A 7 -0.63 -12.40 -15.70
N ILE A 8 0.33 -13.02 -16.39
CA ILE A 8 1.74 -12.62 -16.33
C ILE A 8 1.92 -11.19 -16.87
N ALA A 9 1.31 -10.88 -18.02
CA ALA A 9 1.38 -9.54 -18.61
C ALA A 9 0.80 -8.48 -17.65
N ILE A 10 -0.36 -8.74 -17.04
CA ILE A 10 -0.98 -7.83 -16.05
C ILE A 10 -0.07 -7.64 -14.84
N SER A 11 0.54 -8.71 -14.32
CA SER A 11 1.43 -8.65 -13.16
C SER A 11 2.67 -7.81 -13.44
N ILE A 12 3.27 -7.95 -14.63
CA ILE A 12 4.42 -7.16 -15.06
C ILE A 12 4.04 -5.68 -15.15
N VAL A 13 2.91 -5.35 -15.78
CA VAL A 13 2.43 -3.96 -15.91
C VAL A 13 2.15 -3.34 -14.55
N ALA A 14 1.51 -4.09 -13.63
CA ALA A 14 1.25 -3.63 -12.28
C ALA A 14 2.55 -3.34 -11.50
N LEU A 15 3.54 -4.25 -11.58
CA LEU A 15 4.84 -4.06 -10.94
C LEU A 15 5.61 -2.88 -11.53
N ALA A 16 5.58 -2.70 -12.86
CA ALA A 16 6.19 -1.56 -13.52
C ALA A 16 5.54 -0.24 -13.06
N ALA A 17 4.21 -0.19 -12.95
CA ALA A 17 3.50 0.99 -12.48
C ALA A 17 3.87 1.33 -11.02
N ILE A 18 3.93 0.32 -10.13
CA ILE A 18 4.36 0.49 -8.74
C ILE A 18 5.81 0.98 -8.68
N ALA A 19 6.72 0.39 -9.47
CA ALA A 19 8.11 0.78 -9.52
C ALA A 19 8.28 2.24 -9.96
N ILE A 20 7.56 2.68 -11.01
CA ILE A 20 7.56 4.07 -11.47
C ILE A 20 7.04 4.99 -10.35
N LEU A 21 5.93 4.63 -9.69
CA LEU A 21 5.33 5.42 -8.62
C LEU A 21 6.27 5.60 -7.41
N VAL A 22 7.03 4.55 -7.07
CA VAL A 22 7.95 4.55 -5.92
C VAL A 22 9.29 5.22 -6.25
N ILE A 23 9.83 4.98 -7.46
CA ILE A 23 11.17 5.42 -7.87
C ILE A 23 11.18 6.85 -8.44
N LEU A 24 10.02 7.42 -8.83
CA LEU A 24 9.91 8.84 -9.17
C LEU A 24 9.40 9.65 -7.96
N PRO A 25 10.24 9.91 -6.93
CA PRO A 25 9.85 10.86 -5.92
C PRO A 25 9.83 12.26 -6.57
N ASN A 26 8.71 12.96 -6.41
CA ASN A 26 8.56 14.33 -6.87
C ASN A 26 9.59 15.22 -6.14
N LYS A 27 10.68 15.58 -6.82
CA LYS A 27 11.84 16.30 -6.26
C LYS A 27 11.50 17.72 -5.75
N ASN A 28 10.34 18.27 -6.09
CA ASN A 28 9.96 19.66 -5.83
C ASN A 28 9.06 19.90 -4.60
N LYS A 29 8.70 18.86 -3.83
CA LYS A 29 7.98 19.04 -2.56
C LYS A 29 8.89 18.62 -1.43
N LYS A 30 9.09 19.49 -0.42
CA LYS A 30 9.68 19.12 0.88
C LYS A 30 9.05 17.80 1.28
N GLN A 31 9.77 16.69 1.11
CA GLN A 31 9.19 15.37 1.23
C GLN A 31 8.76 15.24 2.68
N LYS A 32 7.45 15.34 2.94
CA LYS A 32 6.90 14.92 4.22
C LYS A 32 7.22 13.43 4.29
N LYS A 33 8.30 13.10 5.00
CA LYS A 33 8.76 11.72 5.18
C LYS A 33 7.54 10.85 5.46
N LEU A 34 7.45 9.72 4.75
CA LEU A 34 6.49 8.68 5.11
C LEU A 34 6.61 8.47 6.61
N SER A 35 5.51 8.67 7.32
CA SER A 35 5.52 8.44 8.76
C SER A 35 5.73 6.96 8.97
N LYS A 36 6.44 6.59 10.04
CA LYS A 36 6.61 5.18 10.42
C LYS A 36 5.26 4.47 10.51
N LEU A 37 4.21 5.18 10.98
CA LEU A 37 2.84 4.67 11.00
C LEU A 37 2.26 4.46 9.60
N ALA A 38 2.50 5.35 8.65
CA ALA A 38 2.02 5.20 7.28
C ALA A 38 2.66 4.00 6.58
N GLY A 39 3.95 3.75 6.81
CA GLY A 39 4.62 2.52 6.34
C GLY A 39 4.03 1.26 6.97
N LEU A 40 3.78 1.28 8.28
CA LEU A 40 3.16 0.16 8.99
C LEU A 40 1.72 -0.11 8.52
N SER A 41 0.95 0.94 8.25
CA SER A 41 -0.40 0.87 7.71
C SER A 41 -0.40 0.17 6.35
N PHE A 42 0.52 0.56 5.46
CA PHE A 42 0.70 -0.06 4.16
C PHE A 42 1.07 -1.54 4.27
N ALA A 43 1.97 -1.89 5.19
CA ALA A 43 2.35 -3.28 5.43
C ALA A 43 1.15 -4.14 5.86
N PHE A 44 0.30 -3.63 6.76
CA PHE A 44 -0.91 -4.33 7.19
C PHE A 44 -1.95 -4.48 6.07
N VAL A 45 -2.16 -3.45 5.26
CA VAL A 45 -3.07 -3.53 4.10
C VAL A 45 -2.56 -4.55 3.07
N LEU A 46 -1.27 -4.51 2.74
CA LEU A 46 -0.65 -5.47 1.83
C LEU A 46 -0.73 -6.89 2.36
N ALA A 47 -0.44 -7.09 3.65
CA ALA A 47 -0.59 -8.39 4.29
C ALA A 47 -2.06 -8.86 4.24
N GLY A 48 -3.03 -7.97 4.47
CA GLY A 48 -4.46 -8.31 4.34
C GLY A 48 -4.85 -8.76 2.92
N ILE A 49 -4.27 -8.12 1.90
CA ILE A 49 -4.47 -8.50 0.49
C ILE A 49 -3.83 -9.86 0.19
N LEU A 50 -2.60 -10.11 0.67
CA LEU A 50 -1.88 -11.36 0.44
C LEU A 50 -2.52 -12.55 1.16
N PHE A 51 -3.05 -12.35 2.37
CA PHE A 51 -3.80 -13.35 3.13
C PHE A 51 -5.29 -13.39 2.73
N GLY A 52 -5.68 -12.82 1.59
CA GLY A 52 -7.07 -12.77 1.12
C GLY A 52 -7.73 -14.14 0.89
N ASN A 53 -6.94 -15.22 0.79
CA ASN A 53 -7.46 -16.60 0.79
C ASN A 53 -8.11 -16.95 2.13
N ASP A 54 -7.50 -16.56 3.24
CA ASP A 54 -8.09 -16.65 4.58
C ASP A 54 -8.84 -15.37 4.89
N ARG A 55 -10.04 -15.24 4.32
CA ARG A 55 -10.86 -14.01 4.35
C ARG A 55 -10.95 -13.36 5.74
N LEU A 56 -11.09 -14.16 6.81
CA LEU A 56 -11.12 -13.66 8.19
C LEU A 56 -9.83 -12.93 8.59
N ILE A 57 -8.67 -13.52 8.28
CA ILE A 57 -7.35 -12.97 8.58
C ILE A 57 -7.07 -11.79 7.65
N GLY A 58 -7.33 -11.95 6.35
CA GLY A 58 -7.13 -10.91 5.35
C GLY A 58 -7.91 -9.62 5.66
N TYR A 59 -9.21 -9.73 5.95
CA TYR A 59 -10.03 -8.56 6.30
C TYR A 59 -9.62 -7.95 7.64
N SER A 60 -9.26 -8.75 8.64
CA SER A 60 -8.80 -8.23 9.93
C SER A 60 -7.52 -7.41 9.77
N LEU A 61 -6.52 -7.92 9.05
CA LEU A 61 -5.29 -7.19 8.78
C LEU A 61 -5.53 -5.92 7.94
N MET A 62 -6.39 -6.01 6.93
CA MET A 62 -6.74 -4.86 6.10
C MET A 62 -7.41 -3.75 6.93
N VAL A 63 -8.37 -4.09 7.80
CA VAL A 63 -9.05 -3.14 8.69
C VAL A 63 -8.04 -2.49 9.65
N VAL A 64 -7.16 -3.26 10.27
CA VAL A 64 -6.10 -2.73 11.15
C VAL A 64 -5.20 -1.74 10.38
N GLY A 65 -4.79 -2.09 9.16
CA GLY A 65 -3.99 -1.22 8.31
C GLY A 65 -4.69 0.10 7.96
N VAL A 66 -5.99 0.05 7.67
CA VAL A 66 -6.79 1.26 7.38
C VAL A 66 -6.95 2.13 8.63
N ILE A 67 -7.20 1.54 9.81
CA ILE A 67 -7.31 2.29 11.07
C ILE A 67 -5.99 3.00 11.39
N LEU A 68 -4.86 2.31 11.26
CA LEU A 68 -3.53 2.91 11.47
C LEU A 68 -3.26 4.08 10.51
N ALA A 69 -3.73 3.97 9.26
CA ALA A 69 -3.58 5.05 8.27
C ALA A 69 -4.39 6.29 8.69
N ILE A 70 -5.63 6.09 9.16
CA ILE A 70 -6.49 7.16 9.66
C ILE A 70 -5.84 7.85 10.87
N VAL A 71 -5.31 7.08 11.83
CA VAL A 71 -4.62 7.62 13.00
C VAL A 71 -3.39 8.45 12.60
N ASP A 72 -2.59 7.99 11.63
CA ASP A 72 -1.44 8.77 11.12
C ASP A 72 -1.88 10.09 10.50
N ILE A 73 -2.96 10.07 9.71
CA ILE A 73 -3.51 11.25 9.05
C ILE A 73 -4.00 12.26 10.09
N ILE A 74 -4.81 11.82 11.07
CA ILE A 74 -5.34 12.68 12.14
C ILE A 74 -4.19 13.24 13.01
N GLY A 75 -3.20 12.41 13.35
CA GLY A 75 -2.02 12.84 14.10
C GLY A 75 -1.22 13.92 13.37
N LYS A 76 -1.02 13.78 12.06
CA LYS A 76 -0.38 14.81 11.23
C LYS A 76 -1.21 16.08 11.06
N LEU A 77 -2.54 15.98 11.09
CA LEU A 77 -3.45 17.13 11.06
C LEU A 77 -3.38 17.93 12.36
N LYS A 78 -3.25 17.25 13.51
CA LYS A 78 -3.18 17.91 14.83
C LYS A 78 -1.81 18.52 15.15
N SER A 79 -0.74 18.01 14.52
CA SER A 79 0.64 18.48 14.72
C SER A 79 1.05 19.64 13.78
N LYS A 80 0.13 20.14 12.95
CA LYS A 80 0.37 21.23 11.99
C LYS A 80 -0.49 22.44 12.34
#